data_AF-A0A936C3D8-F1
#
_entry.id   AF-A0A936C3D8-F1
#
_cell.length_a   1.000
_cell.length_b   1.000
_cell.length_c   1.000
_cell.angle_alpha   90.00
_cell.angle_beta   90.00
_cell.angle_gamma   90.00
#
_symmetry.space_group_name_H-M   'P 1'
#
loop_
_entity.id
_entity.type
_entity.pdbx_description
1 polymer ?
#
loop_
_entity_poly.entity_id
_entity_poly.type
_entity_poly.pdbx_seq_one_letter_code
_entity_poly.pdbx_strand_id
1 'polypeptide(L)'
;MNGNKYNETVMREEERNTPAQAHSSISSTPCIGWMGLALLLFDLSGTAGCGVLSRPPKPDTRPHPLGDTYGQKYDLEKYKACTRADPGSGNCLLFKLRRNENPELWPYPDVPPMKWPEPPVESVYREGMTPVEYWRALCKAEAGEFIYRTVEDVDGLYQIRPRKHETLQQMADRYVVEDPYGTTNAEEETQQIFFSYVLPPEKWHLDRKGYSYIESAPLDLDAKLPISGYDKSLQVPRPDGARFERYFGYRRRYMSDLKMEWDVRLLSRYGFTWRGIRRPKDRELAVAGGELAVVDLKTNEIVGIRRGFVLAGQSKDGTLWWDSPNACPEYSAIEGIGKRLGRNRSLEFGLWFLTKVARPSGRPYPP
;
A
#
# COMPACT_ATOMS: atom_id res chain seq x y z
N MET A 1 43.88 -16.30 47.29
CA MET A 1 43.84 -17.79 47.33
C MET A 1 42.57 -18.23 46.62
N ASN A 2 42.70 -19.18 45.68
CA ASN A 2 41.70 -19.78 44.77
C ASN A 2 41.10 -18.81 43.72
N GLY A 3 41.35 -18.91 42.40
CA GLY A 3 42.08 -19.88 41.58
C GLY A 3 41.16 -20.62 40.60
N ASN A 4 41.43 -20.43 39.30
CA ASN A 4 41.05 -21.28 38.14
C ASN A 4 39.55 -21.32 37.74
N LYS A 5 39.15 -21.54 36.48
CA LYS A 5 39.74 -21.71 35.14
C LYS A 5 38.52 -21.76 34.21
N TYR A 6 38.50 -21.08 33.08
CA TYR A 6 37.66 -21.51 31.95
C TYR A 6 38.51 -21.49 30.69
N ASN A 7 38.52 -22.67 30.05
CA ASN A 7 39.39 -23.07 28.97
C ASN A 7 39.03 -22.41 27.64
N GLU A 8 40.09 -22.20 26.87
CA GLU A 8 40.15 -22.00 25.42
C GLU A 8 39.77 -23.26 24.62
N THR A 9 39.70 -23.07 23.29
CA THR A 9 39.64 -24.04 22.17
C THR A 9 38.24 -24.60 21.90
N VAL A 10 37.64 -24.45 20.71
CA VAL A 10 38.19 -24.71 19.36
C VAL A 10 37.51 -23.78 18.33
N MET A 11 38.33 -23.00 17.61
CA MET A 11 37.98 -22.39 16.32
C MET A 11 38.89 -23.05 15.28
N ARG A 12 38.31 -23.76 14.32
CA ARG A 12 39.02 -24.14 13.10
C ARG A 12 38.06 -24.33 11.93
N GLU A 13 38.42 -23.64 10.84
CA GLU A 13 38.16 -23.95 9.43
C GLU A 13 36.71 -23.92 8.94
N GLU A 14 36.34 -22.81 8.28
CA GLU A 14 35.84 -22.91 6.91
C GLU A 14 36.18 -21.62 6.13
N GLU A 15 37.04 -21.80 5.13
CA GLU A 15 37.49 -20.80 4.18
C GLU A 15 36.60 -20.78 2.93
N ARG A 16 36.59 -19.61 2.27
CA ARG A 16 36.43 -19.38 0.82
C ARG A 16 35.02 -19.47 0.21
N ASN A 17 34.41 -18.30 0.00
CA ASN A 17 34.37 -17.67 -1.34
C ASN A 17 33.63 -16.32 -1.31
N THR A 18 34.32 -15.24 -1.62
CA THR A 18 33.74 -13.91 -1.88
C THR A 18 34.40 -13.35 -3.14
N PRO A 19 33.66 -12.98 -4.20
CA PRO A 19 34.24 -12.28 -5.33
C PRO A 19 34.43 -10.79 -5.01
N ALA A 20 35.59 -10.29 -5.40
CA ALA A 20 36.07 -8.93 -5.25
C ALA A 20 35.17 -7.89 -5.93
N GLN A 21 34.93 -6.78 -5.22
CA GLN A 21 34.63 -5.47 -5.78
C GLN A 21 35.90 -4.61 -5.71
N ALA A 22 36.32 -4.02 -6.82
CA ALA A 22 37.24 -2.89 -6.87
C ALA A 22 36.85 -2.02 -8.08
N HIS A 23 36.20 -0.88 -7.83
CA HIS A 23 36.80 0.44 -7.66
C HIS A 23 37.34 1.03 -8.98
N SER A 24 36.47 1.76 -9.70
CA SER A 24 36.90 2.75 -10.68
C SER A 24 37.03 4.11 -9.99
N SER A 25 38.25 4.61 -9.95
CA SER A 25 38.63 5.94 -9.49
C SER A 25 38.29 6.97 -10.58
N ILE A 26 37.47 7.97 -10.24
CA ILE A 26 37.24 9.15 -11.07
C ILE A 26 38.31 10.17 -10.68
N SER A 27 39.27 10.40 -11.58
CA SER A 27 40.27 11.46 -11.42
C SER A 27 39.67 12.81 -11.83
N SER A 28 39.61 13.73 -10.88
CA SER A 28 39.38 15.15 -11.12
C SER A 28 40.63 15.81 -11.68
N THR A 29 40.53 16.50 -12.82
CA THR A 29 41.57 17.40 -13.34
C THR A 29 40.96 18.79 -13.55
N PRO A 30 41.63 19.88 -13.13
CA PRO A 30 41.10 21.23 -13.20
C PRO A 30 41.34 21.88 -14.57
N CYS A 31 40.34 22.59 -15.10
CA CYS A 31 40.51 23.48 -16.25
C CYS A 31 41.09 24.82 -15.77
N ILE A 32 42.36 25.07 -16.08
CA ILE A 32 42.99 26.40 -16.11
C ILE A 32 43.00 26.88 -17.56
N GLY A 33 42.49 28.08 -17.78
CA GLY A 33 42.37 28.70 -19.10
C GLY A 33 43.69 29.20 -19.67
N TRP A 34 43.74 29.29 -21.00
CA TRP A 34 44.68 30.12 -21.75
C TRP A 34 43.96 30.75 -22.94
N MET A 35 44.12 32.07 -23.05
CA MET A 35 43.77 32.90 -24.21
C MET A 35 44.64 32.53 -25.41
N GLY A 36 44.06 32.55 -26.60
CA GLY A 36 44.80 32.36 -27.85
C GLY A 36 43.94 32.68 -29.07
N LEU A 37 44.03 33.93 -29.50
CA LEU A 37 43.40 34.54 -30.67
C LEU A 37 43.90 33.87 -31.98
N ALA A 38 43.00 33.42 -32.85
CA ALA A 38 43.29 33.26 -34.28
C ALA A 38 41.99 33.36 -35.11
N LEU A 39 41.88 34.45 -35.86
CA LEU A 39 40.90 34.64 -36.93
C LEU A 39 41.12 33.59 -38.02
N LEU A 40 40.07 32.86 -38.40
CA LEU A 40 39.90 32.34 -39.76
C LEU A 40 38.42 32.41 -40.13
N LEU A 41 38.13 33.31 -41.08
CA LEU A 41 36.87 33.43 -41.78
C LEU A 41 36.66 32.19 -42.66
N PHE A 42 35.62 31.40 -42.37
CA PHE A 42 35.00 30.54 -43.36
C PHE A 42 33.49 30.69 -43.26
N ASP A 43 32.94 31.31 -44.30
CA ASP A 43 31.53 31.45 -44.58
C ASP A 43 31.10 30.18 -45.34
N LEU A 44 30.37 29.29 -44.67
CA LEU A 44 29.61 28.22 -45.30
C LEU A 44 28.26 28.12 -44.57
N SER A 45 27.27 28.74 -45.21
CA SER A 45 25.85 28.62 -44.97
C SER A 45 25.41 27.15 -44.94
N GLY A 46 25.40 26.56 -43.75
CA GLY A 46 24.71 25.33 -43.43
C GLY A 46 23.64 25.62 -42.39
N THR A 47 22.40 25.83 -42.81
CA THR A 47 21.25 25.86 -41.91
C THR A 47 21.09 24.47 -41.30
N ALA A 48 21.76 24.24 -40.16
CA ALA A 48 21.48 23.14 -39.27
C ALA A 48 20.05 23.33 -38.75
N GLY A 49 19.11 22.64 -39.38
CA GLY A 49 17.75 22.53 -38.90
C GLY A 49 17.81 21.98 -37.47
N CYS A 50 17.46 22.81 -36.49
CA CYS A 50 17.14 22.33 -35.15
C CYS A 50 16.04 21.29 -35.31
N GLY A 51 16.41 20.01 -35.21
CA GLY A 51 15.46 18.91 -35.17
C GLY A 51 14.46 19.19 -34.07
N VAL A 52 13.22 19.48 -34.46
CA VAL A 52 12.11 19.60 -33.54
C VAL A 52 12.04 18.27 -32.81
N LEU A 53 12.46 18.25 -31.54
CA LEU A 53 12.26 17.12 -30.64
C LEU A 53 10.76 16.83 -30.65
N SER A 54 10.37 15.81 -31.42
CA SER A 54 8.99 15.36 -31.53
C SER A 54 8.52 15.05 -30.12
N ARG A 55 7.44 15.72 -29.67
CA ARG A 55 6.83 15.43 -28.38
C ARG A 55 6.56 13.93 -28.30
N PRO A 56 6.85 13.27 -27.17
CA PRO A 56 6.53 11.85 -27.02
C PRO A 56 5.04 11.63 -27.32
N PRO A 57 4.69 10.51 -27.97
CA PRO A 57 3.30 10.19 -28.25
C PRO A 57 2.48 10.23 -26.96
N LYS A 58 1.28 10.79 -27.02
CA LYS A 58 0.38 10.79 -25.87
C LYS A 58 0.12 9.33 -25.46
N PRO A 59 0.15 9.00 -24.15
CA PRO A 59 -0.18 7.66 -23.69
C PRO A 59 -1.58 7.26 -24.20
N ASP A 60 -1.75 6.01 -24.65
CA ASP A 60 -3.10 5.47 -24.80
C ASP A 60 -3.76 5.56 -23.42
N THR A 61 -4.98 6.08 -23.35
CA THR A 61 -5.71 6.25 -22.09
C THR A 61 -6.92 5.35 -22.01
N ARG A 62 -7.17 4.53 -23.04
CA ARG A 62 -8.36 3.68 -23.08
C ARG A 62 -8.18 2.46 -22.17
N PRO A 63 -9.27 1.92 -21.61
CA PRO A 63 -9.26 0.64 -20.93
C PRO A 63 -8.81 -0.48 -21.87
N HIS A 64 -8.19 -1.52 -21.31
CA HIS A 64 -7.83 -2.72 -22.08
C HIS A 64 -9.10 -3.44 -22.57
N PRO A 65 -9.13 -4.06 -23.76
CA PRO A 65 -10.31 -4.78 -24.26
C PRO A 65 -10.82 -5.90 -23.35
N LEU A 66 -9.93 -6.47 -22.51
CA LEU A 66 -10.28 -7.51 -21.53
C LEU A 66 -10.84 -6.95 -20.21
N GLY A 67 -10.99 -5.62 -20.09
CA GLY A 67 -11.47 -4.96 -18.88
C GLY A 67 -10.36 -4.37 -18.02
N ASP A 68 -10.76 -3.85 -16.87
CA ASP A 68 -9.93 -3.12 -15.89
C ASP A 68 -9.17 -4.04 -14.92
N THR A 69 -9.42 -5.35 -14.96
CA THR A 69 -8.67 -6.35 -14.20
C THR A 69 -7.33 -6.69 -14.87
N TYR A 70 -7.08 -6.18 -16.07
CA TYR A 70 -5.87 -6.40 -16.84
C TYR A 70 -5.09 -5.09 -16.99
N GLY A 71 -3.76 -5.21 -16.99
CA GLY A 71 -2.87 -4.09 -17.26
C GLY A 71 -3.11 -3.48 -18.64
N GLN A 72 -2.83 -2.19 -18.76
CA GLN A 72 -2.97 -1.46 -20.02
C GLN A 72 -2.17 -2.11 -21.17
N LYS A 73 -1.00 -2.67 -20.84
CA LYS A 73 -0.11 -3.34 -21.79
C LYS A 73 -0.27 -4.86 -21.79
N TYR A 74 -1.35 -5.39 -21.24
CA TYR A 74 -1.55 -6.83 -21.14
C TYR A 74 -1.54 -7.50 -22.54
N ASP A 75 -0.63 -8.44 -22.74
CA ASP A 75 -0.48 -9.20 -23.97
C ASP A 75 0.36 -10.46 -23.67
N LEU A 76 -0.30 -11.62 -23.58
CA LEU A 76 0.34 -12.85 -23.16
C LEU A 76 1.38 -13.35 -24.18
N GLU A 77 1.19 -13.07 -25.48
CA GLU A 77 2.14 -13.48 -26.51
C GLU A 77 3.39 -12.58 -26.48
N LYS A 78 3.23 -11.27 -26.26
CA LYS A 78 4.37 -10.38 -26.00
C LYS A 78 5.10 -10.74 -24.72
N TYR A 79 4.38 -11.13 -23.66
CA TYR A 79 5.01 -11.63 -22.44
C TYR A 79 5.90 -12.83 -22.75
N LYS A 80 5.39 -13.86 -23.42
CA LYS A 80 6.15 -15.06 -23.80
C LYS A 80 7.35 -14.73 -24.69
N ALA A 81 7.18 -13.84 -25.67
CA ALA A 81 8.26 -13.39 -26.54
C ALA A 81 9.35 -12.65 -25.75
N CYS A 82 8.96 -11.72 -24.87
CA CYS A 82 9.86 -10.98 -23.99
C CYS A 82 10.65 -11.93 -23.09
N THR A 83 9.99 -12.87 -22.40
CA THR A 83 10.66 -13.82 -21.51
C THR A 83 11.58 -14.79 -22.22
N ARG A 84 11.33 -15.10 -23.50
CA ARG A 84 12.25 -15.92 -24.32
C ARG A 84 13.50 -15.13 -24.72
N ALA A 85 13.34 -13.85 -25.02
CA ALA A 85 14.44 -12.98 -25.42
C ALA A 85 15.32 -12.56 -24.24
N ASP A 86 14.72 -12.28 -23.09
CA ASP A 86 15.41 -11.84 -21.87
C ASP A 86 14.85 -12.57 -20.63
N PRO A 87 15.25 -13.84 -20.41
CA PRO A 87 14.81 -14.61 -19.27
C PRO A 87 15.25 -13.96 -17.95
N GLY A 88 14.27 -13.59 -17.11
CA GLY A 88 14.53 -12.95 -15.81
C GLY A 88 14.28 -11.44 -15.78
N SER A 89 14.01 -10.82 -16.93
CA SER A 89 13.66 -9.39 -17.00
C SER A 89 12.33 -9.10 -16.30
N GLY A 90 12.37 -8.31 -15.22
CA GLY A 90 11.16 -7.80 -14.57
C GLY A 90 10.30 -6.93 -15.49
N ASN A 91 10.90 -6.36 -16.54
CA ASN A 91 10.17 -5.57 -17.54
C ASN A 91 9.15 -6.38 -18.31
N CYS A 92 9.32 -7.71 -18.46
CA CYS A 92 8.32 -8.53 -19.13
C CYS A 92 7.01 -8.59 -18.33
N LEU A 93 7.05 -8.42 -17.00
CA LEU A 93 5.87 -8.55 -16.13
C LEU A 93 4.75 -7.59 -16.54
N LEU A 94 5.07 -6.43 -17.12
CA LEU A 94 4.10 -5.43 -17.58
C LEU A 94 3.09 -6.00 -18.59
N PHE A 95 3.48 -7.02 -19.37
CA PHE A 95 2.63 -7.66 -20.38
C PHE A 95 1.71 -8.74 -19.80
N LYS A 96 1.88 -9.12 -18.53
CA LYS A 96 1.00 -10.09 -17.86
C LYS A 96 0.33 -9.54 -16.60
N LEU A 97 0.39 -8.22 -16.38
CA LEU A 97 -0.20 -7.59 -15.20
C LEU A 97 -1.70 -7.86 -15.13
N ARG A 98 -2.12 -8.27 -13.95
CA ARG A 98 -3.51 -8.50 -13.58
C ARG A 98 -3.75 -7.96 -12.18
N ARG A 99 -5.00 -7.62 -11.90
CA ARG A 99 -5.47 -7.21 -10.57
C ARG A 99 -5.25 -8.34 -9.59
N ASN A 100 -4.79 -7.98 -8.40
CA ASN A 100 -4.84 -8.88 -7.26
C ASN A 100 -6.31 -9.04 -6.84
N GLU A 101 -6.85 -10.23 -7.06
CA GLU A 101 -8.16 -10.57 -6.52
C GLU A 101 -8.03 -10.76 -5.00
N ASN A 102 -8.60 -9.81 -4.27
CA ASN A 102 -8.72 -9.80 -2.82
C ASN A 102 -10.17 -10.15 -2.49
N PRO A 103 -10.54 -11.41 -2.20
CA PRO A 103 -11.92 -11.75 -1.90
C PRO A 103 -12.35 -11.19 -0.52
N GLU A 104 -13.62 -10.84 -0.39
CA GLU A 104 -14.21 -10.63 0.95
C GLU A 104 -14.40 -11.98 1.63
N LEU A 105 -13.87 -12.12 2.84
CA LEU A 105 -13.88 -13.34 3.63
C LEU A 105 -14.78 -13.12 4.84
N TRP A 106 -16.09 -13.26 4.63
CA TRP A 106 -17.08 -13.06 5.70
C TRP A 106 -17.05 -14.23 6.71
N PRO A 107 -17.10 -13.96 8.03
CA PRO A 107 -16.93 -14.99 9.04
C PRO A 107 -18.16 -15.87 9.21
N TYR A 108 -19.35 -15.34 8.91
CA TYR A 108 -20.64 -15.99 9.06
C TYR A 108 -21.29 -16.22 7.69
N PRO A 109 -21.37 -17.46 7.18
CA PRO A 109 -21.89 -17.74 5.85
C PRO A 109 -23.41 -17.48 5.73
N ASP A 110 -24.13 -17.56 6.84
CA ASP A 110 -25.58 -17.36 6.88
C ASP A 110 -25.99 -15.89 6.96
N VAL A 111 -25.01 -15.01 7.20
CA VAL A 111 -25.23 -13.56 7.22
C VAL A 111 -25.00 -13.07 5.78
N PRO A 112 -26.01 -12.47 5.12
CA PRO A 112 -25.84 -11.98 3.77
C PRO A 112 -24.71 -10.93 3.73
N PRO A 113 -24.01 -10.73 2.60
CA PRO A 113 -23.01 -9.67 2.49
C PRO A 113 -23.63 -8.28 2.74
N MET A 114 -22.86 -7.37 3.32
CA MET A 114 -23.34 -6.01 3.55
C MET A 114 -23.69 -5.31 2.23
N LYS A 115 -24.71 -4.46 2.29
CA LYS A 115 -25.06 -3.60 1.17
C LYS A 115 -24.30 -2.30 1.30
N TRP A 116 -23.31 -2.13 0.44
CA TRP A 116 -22.65 -0.85 0.28
C TRP A 116 -23.66 0.22 -0.16
N PRO A 117 -23.51 1.49 0.28
CA PRO A 117 -24.29 2.57 -0.29
C PRO A 117 -23.95 2.73 -1.78
N GLU A 118 -24.96 3.11 -2.55
CA GLU A 118 -24.73 3.46 -3.95
C GLU A 118 -23.85 4.72 -4.02
N PRO A 119 -22.90 4.76 -4.95
CA PRO A 119 -22.20 6.00 -5.25
C PRO A 119 -23.20 7.05 -5.76
N PRO A 120 -22.92 8.36 -5.58
CA PRO A 120 -23.71 9.44 -6.16
C PRO A 120 -23.93 9.22 -7.65
N VAL A 121 -25.20 9.32 -8.08
CA VAL A 121 -25.63 9.00 -9.45
C VAL A 121 -25.13 10.04 -10.46
N GLU A 122 -25.10 11.32 -10.05
CA GLU A 122 -24.65 12.39 -10.92
C GLU A 122 -23.13 12.46 -10.98
N SER A 123 -22.57 12.28 -12.18
CA SER A 123 -21.15 12.51 -12.39
C SER A 123 -20.83 14.00 -12.26
N VAL A 124 -19.85 14.31 -11.40
CA VAL A 124 -19.25 15.64 -11.31
C VAL A 124 -18.36 15.96 -12.51
N TYR A 125 -18.07 14.98 -13.37
CA TYR A 125 -17.28 15.20 -14.57
C TYR A 125 -18.00 16.12 -15.55
N ARG A 126 -17.24 17.01 -16.18
CA ARG A 126 -17.66 17.83 -17.31
C ARG A 126 -16.58 17.75 -18.38
N GLU A 127 -17.00 17.72 -19.64
CA GLU A 127 -16.07 17.67 -20.77
C GLU A 127 -15.09 18.85 -20.71
N GLY A 128 -13.82 18.57 -20.98
CA GLY A 128 -12.74 19.55 -20.89
C GLY A 128 -12.11 19.73 -19.50
N MET A 129 -12.67 19.14 -18.44
CA MET A 129 -12.01 19.14 -17.13
C MET A 129 -10.64 18.46 -17.19
N THR A 130 -9.66 19.13 -16.61
CA THR A 130 -8.35 18.53 -16.33
C THR A 130 -8.46 17.46 -15.22
N PRO A 131 -7.50 16.52 -15.13
CA PRO A 131 -7.42 15.57 -14.02
C PRO A 131 -7.55 16.20 -12.63
N VAL A 132 -6.88 17.34 -12.42
CA VAL A 132 -6.87 18.04 -11.12
C VAL A 132 -8.22 18.67 -10.81
N GLU A 133 -8.87 19.31 -11.79
CA GLU A 133 -10.22 19.88 -11.62
C GLU A 133 -11.25 18.79 -11.30
N TYR A 134 -11.19 17.68 -12.04
CA TYR A 134 -12.08 16.55 -11.80
C TYR A 134 -11.86 15.93 -10.42
N TRP A 135 -10.60 15.66 -10.04
CA TRP A 135 -10.26 15.15 -8.71
C TRP A 135 -10.77 16.09 -7.60
N ARG A 136 -10.54 17.41 -7.71
CA ARG A 136 -11.06 18.40 -6.74
C ARG A 136 -12.59 18.41 -6.67
N ALA A 137 -13.26 18.26 -7.81
CA ALA A 137 -14.73 18.18 -7.85
C ALA A 137 -15.24 16.94 -7.09
N LEU A 138 -14.62 15.78 -7.30
CA LEU A 138 -14.92 14.55 -6.54
C LEU A 138 -14.66 14.73 -5.05
N CYS A 139 -13.51 15.31 -4.69
CA CYS A 139 -13.16 15.58 -3.30
C CYS A 139 -14.19 16.46 -2.60
N LYS A 140 -14.69 17.49 -3.28
CA LYS A 140 -15.67 18.42 -2.72
C LYS A 140 -17.07 17.81 -2.61
N ALA A 141 -17.47 17.02 -3.60
CA ALA A 141 -18.83 16.52 -3.70
C ALA A 141 -19.06 15.22 -2.93
N GLU A 142 -18.03 14.36 -2.83
CA GLU A 142 -18.24 12.97 -2.43
C GLU A 142 -17.28 12.45 -1.36
N ALA A 143 -16.08 13.02 -1.23
CA ALA A 143 -15.11 12.54 -0.26
C ALA A 143 -15.52 12.95 1.16
N GLY A 144 -15.32 12.05 2.12
CA GLY A 144 -15.68 12.30 3.51
C GLY A 144 -15.79 11.06 4.36
N GLU A 145 -16.10 11.29 5.63
CA GLU A 145 -16.41 10.26 6.61
C GLU A 145 -17.90 10.36 6.97
N PHE A 146 -18.57 9.23 6.89
CA PHE A 146 -20.00 9.06 7.15
C PHE A 146 -20.13 8.10 8.34
N ILE A 147 -20.16 8.64 9.55
CA ILE A 147 -20.26 7.85 10.78
C ILE A 147 -21.74 7.77 11.18
N TYR A 148 -22.35 6.60 11.00
CA TYR A 148 -23.76 6.39 11.34
C TYR A 148 -23.95 6.18 12.84
N ARG A 149 -23.00 5.46 13.47
CA ARG A 149 -22.87 5.39 14.92
C ARG A 149 -21.43 5.13 15.32
N THR A 150 -21.03 5.68 16.46
CA THR A 150 -19.80 5.30 17.14
C THR A 150 -20.10 4.17 18.12
N VAL A 151 -19.22 3.17 18.15
CA VAL A 151 -19.28 2.04 19.08
C VAL A 151 -18.08 2.10 20.01
N GLU A 152 -18.35 2.03 21.30
CA GLU A 152 -17.35 2.18 22.37
C GLU A 152 -16.82 0.81 22.84
N ASP A 153 -15.70 0.85 23.56
CA ASP A 153 -15.12 -0.29 24.26
C ASP A 153 -14.89 -1.53 23.39
N VAL A 154 -14.40 -1.33 22.17
CA VAL A 154 -14.10 -2.40 21.22
C VAL A 154 -12.74 -3.02 21.53
N ASP A 155 -12.71 -4.30 21.91
CA ASP A 155 -11.47 -5.02 22.21
C ASP A 155 -10.71 -5.46 20.95
N GLY A 156 -11.40 -5.71 19.83
CA GLY A 156 -10.74 -6.12 18.58
C GLY A 156 -11.60 -5.93 17.35
N LEU A 157 -10.93 -5.95 16.19
CA LEU A 157 -11.53 -5.85 14.87
C LEU A 157 -11.18 -7.06 14.01
N TYR A 158 -12.11 -7.41 13.12
CA TYR A 158 -11.87 -8.38 12.07
C TYR A 158 -11.62 -7.71 10.71
N GLN A 159 -10.51 -8.04 10.05
CA GLN A 159 -10.25 -7.66 8.66
C GLN A 159 -10.96 -8.65 7.73
N ILE A 160 -12.10 -8.22 7.17
CA ILE A 160 -12.94 -9.04 6.28
C ILE A 160 -12.25 -9.26 4.94
N ARG A 161 -11.53 -8.24 4.44
CA ARG A 161 -10.90 -8.26 3.13
C ARG A 161 -9.41 -7.90 3.24
N PRO A 162 -8.55 -8.87 3.55
CA PRO A 162 -7.10 -8.64 3.57
C PRO A 162 -6.59 -8.23 2.18
N ARG A 163 -5.62 -7.31 2.11
CA ARG A 163 -4.98 -6.90 0.86
C ARG A 163 -3.78 -7.80 0.58
N LYS A 164 -3.58 -8.15 -0.69
CA LYS A 164 -2.30 -8.66 -1.21
C LYS A 164 -1.37 -7.49 -1.53
N HIS A 165 -0.07 -7.78 -1.50
CA HIS A 165 0.96 -6.81 -1.90
C HIS A 165 0.85 -6.45 -3.39
N GLU A 166 0.79 -5.16 -3.69
CA GLU A 166 0.86 -4.64 -5.06
C GLU A 166 2.31 -4.43 -5.47
N THR A 167 2.71 -5.02 -6.58
CA THR A 167 4.05 -4.82 -7.15
C THR A 167 4.22 -3.41 -7.70
N LEU A 168 5.47 -2.95 -7.85
CA LEU A 168 5.78 -1.65 -8.45
C LEU A 168 5.15 -1.46 -9.85
N GLN A 169 5.08 -2.54 -10.65
CA GLN A 169 4.45 -2.50 -11.97
C GLN A 169 2.93 -2.37 -11.89
N GLN A 170 2.28 -3.01 -10.91
CA GLN A 170 0.85 -2.82 -10.65
C GLN A 170 0.57 -1.38 -10.19
N MET A 171 1.38 -0.84 -9.28
CA MET A 171 1.28 0.54 -8.79
C MET A 171 1.55 1.60 -9.87
N ALA A 172 2.24 1.24 -10.95
CA ALA A 172 2.45 2.09 -12.12
C ALA A 172 1.38 1.93 -13.22
N ASP A 173 0.51 0.91 -13.11
CA ASP A 173 -0.53 0.66 -14.09
C ASP A 173 -1.84 1.37 -13.70
N ARG A 174 -2.46 2.00 -14.70
CA ARG A 174 -3.66 2.82 -14.53
C ARG A 174 -4.89 2.04 -14.02
N TYR A 175 -5.02 0.76 -14.34
CA TYR A 175 -6.27 0.01 -14.20
C TYR A 175 -6.21 -1.10 -13.15
N VAL A 176 -5.03 -1.68 -12.96
CA VAL A 176 -4.85 -2.94 -12.24
C VAL A 176 -5.19 -2.83 -10.75
N VAL A 177 -4.70 -1.79 -10.07
CA VAL A 177 -4.93 -1.61 -8.62
C VAL A 177 -6.37 -1.19 -8.36
N GLU A 178 -7.13 -2.02 -7.63
CA GLU A 178 -8.56 -1.79 -7.38
C GLU A 178 -8.83 -0.52 -6.57
N ASP A 179 -8.18 -0.39 -5.42
CA ASP A 179 -8.31 0.73 -4.49
C ASP A 179 -6.94 1.35 -4.16
N PRO A 180 -6.37 2.14 -5.09
CA PRO A 180 -5.15 2.86 -4.83
C PRO A 180 -5.34 4.01 -3.84
N TYR A 181 -6.55 4.34 -3.38
CA TYR A 181 -6.74 5.35 -2.35
C TYR A 181 -6.49 4.77 -0.96
N GLY A 182 -7.01 3.57 -0.69
CA GLY A 182 -6.85 2.86 0.57
C GLY A 182 -5.55 2.06 0.70
N THR A 183 -4.93 1.64 -0.41
CA THR A 183 -3.65 0.92 -0.41
C THR A 183 -2.58 1.66 0.38
N THR A 184 -1.92 1.02 1.32
CA THR A 184 -0.71 1.56 1.97
C THR A 184 0.26 0.41 2.22
N ASN A 185 1.56 0.70 2.33
CA ASN A 185 2.55 -0.34 2.64
C ASN A 185 2.18 -1.11 3.94
N ALA A 186 1.58 -0.45 4.93
CA ALA A 186 1.12 -1.09 6.16
C ALA A 186 -0.02 -2.09 5.94
N GLU A 187 -0.97 -1.78 5.06
CA GLU A 187 -2.14 -2.62 4.81
C GLU A 187 -1.87 -3.75 3.79
N GLU A 188 -0.78 -3.66 3.02
CA GLU A 188 -0.43 -4.58 1.93
C GLU A 188 0.70 -5.56 2.26
N GLU A 189 1.67 -5.17 3.09
CA GLU A 189 2.80 -6.02 3.44
C GLU A 189 2.57 -6.79 4.74
N THR A 190 2.76 -8.11 4.64
CA THR A 190 3.35 -8.98 5.69
C THR A 190 3.04 -8.55 7.13
N GLN A 191 1.75 -8.57 7.49
CA GLN A 191 1.34 -8.48 8.90
C GLN A 191 1.66 -7.11 9.56
N GLN A 192 2.09 -6.10 8.78
CA GLN A 192 2.50 -4.79 9.31
C GLN A 192 1.34 -4.01 9.92
N ILE A 193 0.15 -4.18 9.35
CA ILE A 193 -1.10 -3.61 9.87
C ILE A 193 -1.29 -3.95 11.36
N PHE A 194 -0.94 -5.17 11.79
CA PHE A 194 -1.18 -5.62 13.16
C PHE A 194 -0.28 -4.89 14.17
N PHE A 195 0.94 -4.50 13.79
CA PHE A 195 1.79 -3.65 14.63
C PHE A 195 1.19 -2.27 14.86
N SER A 196 0.45 -1.74 13.88
CA SER A 196 -0.15 -0.42 14.03
C SER A 196 -1.46 -0.47 14.82
N TYR A 197 -2.17 -1.59 14.79
CA TYR A 197 -3.55 -1.68 15.31
C TYR A 197 -3.63 -2.31 16.71
N VAL A 198 -2.70 -3.21 17.06
CA VAL A 198 -2.63 -3.84 18.39
C VAL A 198 -1.85 -2.93 19.36
N LEU A 199 -2.48 -2.58 20.49
CA LEU A 199 -1.98 -1.71 21.57
C LEU A 199 -0.57 -2.07 22.04
N PRO A 200 0.29 -1.06 22.31
CA PRO A 200 -0.12 -0.07 23.30
C PRO A 200 0.27 1.39 22.96
N PRO A 201 -0.21 2.36 23.77
CA PRO A 201 -0.27 3.76 23.43
C PRO A 201 1.13 4.33 23.25
N GLU A 202 1.26 5.28 22.34
CA GLU A 202 2.54 5.90 22.08
C GLU A 202 2.99 6.69 23.32
N LYS A 203 4.29 6.67 23.65
CA LYS A 203 4.84 7.54 24.72
C LYS A 203 4.41 9.02 24.55
N TRP A 204 4.17 9.42 23.30
CA TRP A 204 3.78 10.77 22.89
C TRP A 204 2.26 10.91 22.61
N HIS A 205 1.49 9.82 22.63
CA HIS A 205 0.03 9.75 22.42
C HIS A 205 -0.60 8.83 23.47
N LEU A 206 -0.42 9.17 24.75
CA LEU A 206 -0.93 8.41 25.90
C LEU A 206 -2.46 8.30 25.91
N ASP A 207 -3.14 9.17 25.18
CA ASP A 207 -4.59 9.22 25.00
C ASP A 207 -5.11 8.26 23.91
N ARG A 208 -4.24 7.79 23.00
CA ARG A 208 -4.64 6.85 21.95
C ARG A 208 -4.66 5.41 22.47
N LYS A 209 -5.85 4.96 22.86
CA LYS A 209 -6.16 3.54 23.00
C LYS A 209 -6.07 2.86 21.62
N GLY A 210 -5.50 1.66 21.55
CA GLY A 210 -5.59 0.77 20.38
C GLY A 210 -6.40 -0.49 20.72
N TYR A 211 -6.42 -1.47 19.83
CA TYR A 211 -7.16 -2.71 20.05
C TYR A 211 -6.34 -3.71 20.86
N SER A 212 -7.00 -4.54 21.65
CA SER A 212 -6.39 -5.68 22.35
C SER A 212 -5.89 -6.73 21.35
N TYR A 213 -6.63 -6.91 20.25
CA TYR A 213 -6.32 -7.86 19.19
C TYR A 213 -6.88 -7.41 17.83
N ILE A 214 -6.34 -7.98 16.76
CA ILE A 214 -6.92 -7.92 15.42
C ILE A 214 -7.04 -9.35 14.88
N GLU A 215 -8.17 -9.66 14.27
CA GLU A 215 -8.41 -10.92 13.59
C GLU A 215 -8.42 -10.73 12.07
N SER A 216 -7.98 -11.74 11.33
CA SER A 216 -8.07 -11.80 9.88
C SER A 216 -8.39 -13.23 9.44
N ALA A 217 -8.99 -13.38 8.27
CA ALA A 217 -8.95 -14.69 7.60
C ALA A 217 -7.49 -15.01 7.21
N PRO A 218 -7.12 -16.30 7.12
CA PRO A 218 -5.82 -16.72 6.61
C PRO A 218 -5.61 -16.13 5.23
N LEU A 219 -4.60 -15.28 5.11
CA LEU A 219 -3.99 -14.95 3.83
C LEU A 219 -3.34 -16.22 3.26
N ASP A 220 -3.23 -16.29 1.93
CA ASP A 220 -2.59 -17.43 1.26
C ASP A 220 -1.18 -17.69 1.82
N LEU A 221 -0.79 -18.96 1.89
CA LEU A 221 0.37 -19.46 2.67
C LEU A 221 1.71 -18.86 2.24
N ASP A 222 1.80 -18.31 1.03
CA ASP A 222 3.02 -17.70 0.46
C ASP A 222 3.41 -16.35 1.13
N ALA A 223 2.59 -15.79 2.02
CA ALA A 223 2.79 -14.43 2.53
C ALA A 223 3.54 -14.33 3.88
N LYS A 224 3.73 -15.42 4.63
CA LYS A 224 4.43 -15.36 5.92
C LYS A 224 5.92 -15.58 5.73
N LEU A 225 6.62 -14.51 5.34
CA LEU A 225 8.07 -14.53 5.32
C LEU A 225 8.59 -14.86 6.73
N PRO A 226 9.59 -15.75 6.89
CA PRO A 226 10.26 -15.96 8.15
C PRO A 226 11.11 -14.72 8.46
N ILE A 227 10.48 -13.71 9.08
CA ILE A 227 11.18 -12.48 9.42
C ILE A 227 11.87 -12.69 10.78
N SER A 228 13.20 -12.66 10.77
CA SER A 228 14.01 -12.68 11.99
C SER A 228 13.59 -11.53 12.91
N GLY A 229 13.49 -11.81 14.21
CA GLY A 229 13.09 -10.81 15.22
C GLY A 229 11.59 -10.77 15.54
N TYR A 230 10.76 -11.60 14.91
CA TYR A 230 9.34 -11.77 15.22
C TYR A 230 9.13 -12.94 16.19
N ASP A 231 7.98 -12.96 16.86
CA ASP A 231 7.62 -14.09 17.72
C ASP A 231 7.41 -15.35 16.87
N LYS A 232 7.85 -16.51 17.39
CA LYS A 232 7.77 -17.78 16.68
C LYS A 232 6.32 -18.21 16.39
N SER A 233 5.36 -17.71 17.16
CA SER A 233 3.94 -17.98 16.96
C SER A 233 3.46 -17.60 15.55
N LEU A 234 4.02 -16.54 14.93
CA LEU A 234 3.66 -16.14 13.57
C LEU A 234 4.05 -17.16 12.50
N GLN A 235 4.99 -18.06 12.80
CA GLN A 235 5.49 -19.09 11.90
C GLN A 235 4.79 -20.44 12.11
N VAL A 236 3.88 -20.54 13.08
CA VAL A 236 3.14 -21.78 13.33
C VAL A 236 2.22 -22.07 12.15
N PRO A 237 2.32 -23.25 11.52
CA PRO A 237 1.45 -23.61 10.40
C PRO A 237 0.00 -23.67 10.85
N ARG A 238 -0.93 -23.38 9.94
CA ARG A 238 -2.35 -23.42 10.20
C ARG A 238 -2.79 -24.83 10.62
N PRO A 239 -3.34 -25.03 11.83
CA PRO A 239 -3.95 -26.28 12.22
C PRO A 239 -5.20 -26.58 11.38
N ASP A 240 -5.54 -27.87 11.24
CA ASP A 240 -6.76 -28.28 10.56
C ASP A 240 -8.00 -27.66 11.21
N GLY A 241 -8.89 -27.10 10.39
CA GLY A 241 -10.12 -26.45 10.84
C GLY A 241 -9.95 -25.03 11.39
N ALA A 242 -8.73 -24.53 11.58
CA ALA A 242 -8.51 -23.13 11.96
C ALA A 242 -8.98 -22.18 10.84
N ARG A 243 -9.75 -21.16 11.22
CA ARG A 243 -10.42 -20.22 10.30
C ARG A 243 -9.90 -18.80 10.42
N PHE A 244 -9.30 -18.44 11.54
CA PHE A 244 -8.89 -17.08 11.86
C PHE A 244 -7.47 -17.03 12.38
N GLU A 245 -6.76 -15.99 11.98
CA GLU A 245 -5.50 -15.57 12.58
C GLU A 245 -5.81 -14.42 13.54
N ARG A 246 -5.39 -14.54 14.80
CA ARG A 246 -5.56 -13.48 15.80
C ARG A 246 -4.21 -12.96 16.24
N TYR A 247 -3.99 -11.68 16.02
CA TYR A 247 -2.76 -10.97 16.36
C TYR A 247 -2.97 -10.15 17.63
N PHE A 248 -2.05 -10.26 18.58
CA PHE A 248 -2.19 -9.64 19.91
C PHE A 248 -0.84 -9.42 20.60
N GLY A 249 -0.86 -8.73 21.73
CA GLY A 249 0.26 -8.69 22.68
C GLY A 249 1.45 -7.79 22.30
N TYR A 250 1.43 -7.16 21.14
CA TYR A 250 2.51 -6.28 20.68
C TYR A 250 2.73 -5.12 21.65
N ARG A 251 3.93 -4.87 22.18
CA ARG A 251 4.15 -3.78 23.16
C ARG A 251 4.91 -2.57 22.60
N ARG A 252 5.08 -2.49 21.28
CA ARG A 252 5.95 -1.50 20.58
C ARG A 252 7.39 -1.42 21.11
N ARG A 253 7.85 -2.43 21.86
CA ARG A 253 9.24 -2.50 22.32
C ARG A 253 10.06 -3.33 21.37
N TYR A 254 9.55 -4.50 21.01
CA TYR A 254 10.17 -5.41 20.06
C TYR A 254 9.13 -5.98 19.11
N MET A 255 9.51 -6.23 17.86
CA MET A 255 8.63 -6.90 16.89
C MET A 255 8.23 -8.29 17.40
N SER A 256 9.08 -8.93 18.20
CA SER A 256 8.83 -10.18 18.92
C SER A 256 7.74 -10.11 20.00
N ASP A 257 7.22 -8.93 20.32
CA ASP A 257 6.11 -8.83 21.27
C ASP A 257 4.77 -9.18 20.59
N LEU A 258 4.66 -8.96 19.27
CA LEU A 258 3.47 -9.32 18.52
C LEU A 258 3.41 -10.83 18.41
N LYS A 259 2.31 -11.41 18.88
CA LYS A 259 2.02 -12.84 18.80
C LYS A 259 0.85 -13.07 17.87
N MET A 260 0.75 -14.31 17.37
CA MET A 260 -0.37 -14.76 16.58
C MET A 260 -0.85 -16.12 17.07
N GLU A 261 -2.15 -16.31 17.14
CA GLU A 261 -2.76 -17.62 17.36
C GLU A 261 -3.77 -17.96 16.26
N TRP A 262 -3.89 -19.25 16.01
CA TRP A 262 -4.93 -19.80 15.14
C TRP A 262 -6.17 -20.10 15.96
N ASP A 263 -7.33 -19.70 15.46
CA ASP A 263 -8.61 -19.97 16.11
C ASP A 263 -9.67 -20.43 15.10
N VAL A 264 -10.64 -21.18 15.60
CA VAL A 264 -11.85 -21.60 14.88
C VAL A 264 -12.99 -20.61 15.07
N ARG A 265 -12.95 -19.82 16.16
CA ARG A 265 -14.01 -18.87 16.54
C ARG A 265 -13.51 -17.43 16.48
N LEU A 266 -14.29 -16.59 15.82
CA LEU A 266 -14.09 -15.15 15.82
C LEU A 266 -14.50 -14.53 17.17
N LEU A 267 -13.68 -13.65 17.74
CA LEU A 267 -14.03 -12.88 18.94
C LEU A 267 -14.55 -11.47 18.60
N SER A 268 -14.08 -10.89 17.50
CA SER A 268 -14.43 -9.53 17.09
C SER A 268 -15.91 -9.44 16.77
N ARG A 269 -16.60 -8.48 17.39
CA ARG A 269 -17.98 -8.12 17.02
C ARG A 269 -18.03 -7.25 15.77
N TYR A 270 -17.02 -6.40 15.60
CA TYR A 270 -16.95 -5.46 14.49
C TYR A 270 -15.83 -5.86 13.55
N GLY A 271 -16.03 -5.58 12.27
CA GLY A 271 -15.03 -5.79 11.25
C GLY A 271 -14.90 -4.59 10.33
N PHE A 272 -13.92 -4.64 9.45
CA PHE A 272 -13.76 -3.65 8.41
C PHE A 272 -13.43 -4.31 7.07
N THR A 273 -13.90 -3.68 6.01
CA THR A 273 -13.68 -4.08 4.62
C THR A 273 -13.53 -2.85 3.76
N TRP A 274 -13.08 -3.04 2.52
CA TRP A 274 -12.83 -1.96 1.58
C TRP A 274 -13.22 -2.37 0.16
N ARG A 275 -13.44 -1.37 -0.69
CA ARG A 275 -13.61 -1.55 -2.13
C ARG A 275 -13.06 -0.37 -2.90
N GLY A 276 -12.64 -0.62 -4.15
CA GLY A 276 -12.41 0.45 -5.11
C GLY A 276 -13.72 1.02 -5.66
N ILE A 277 -13.75 2.32 -5.92
CA ILE A 277 -14.84 2.94 -6.69
C ILE A 277 -14.50 2.80 -8.16
N ARG A 278 -15.42 2.17 -8.92
CA ARG A 278 -15.24 1.93 -10.35
C ARG A 278 -16.11 2.88 -11.17
N ARG A 279 -15.47 3.79 -11.90
CA ARG A 279 -16.09 4.67 -12.89
C ARG A 279 -15.18 4.80 -14.11
N PRO A 280 -15.71 4.82 -15.34
CA PRO A 280 -14.88 4.91 -16.54
C PRO A 280 -13.94 6.12 -16.55
N LYS A 281 -14.45 7.31 -16.19
CA LYS A 281 -13.69 8.56 -16.28
C LYS A 281 -12.60 8.74 -15.25
N ASP A 282 -12.72 8.09 -14.09
CA ASP A 282 -11.72 8.20 -13.02
C ASP A 282 -10.34 7.75 -13.54
N ARG A 283 -10.26 6.52 -14.06
CA ARG A 283 -8.99 5.96 -14.52
C ARG A 283 -8.47 6.63 -15.80
N GLU A 284 -9.34 7.08 -16.70
CA GLU A 284 -8.94 7.88 -17.87
C GLU A 284 -8.24 9.20 -17.47
N LEU A 285 -8.62 9.77 -16.33
CA LEU A 285 -8.04 10.99 -15.77
C LEU A 285 -7.01 10.71 -14.67
N ALA A 286 -6.54 9.46 -14.53
CA ALA A 286 -5.58 9.07 -13.50
C ALA A 286 -6.05 9.40 -12.06
N VAL A 287 -7.36 9.34 -11.84
CA VAL A 287 -8.02 9.43 -10.54
C VAL A 287 -8.51 8.03 -10.15
N ALA A 288 -8.50 7.72 -8.86
CA ALA A 288 -9.12 6.51 -8.34
C ALA A 288 -9.82 6.80 -7.01
N GLY A 289 -11.01 6.24 -6.82
CA GLY A 289 -11.74 6.32 -5.56
C GLY A 289 -11.64 5.03 -4.76
N GLY A 290 -11.81 5.14 -3.45
CA GLY A 290 -11.84 4.02 -2.53
C GLY A 290 -12.78 4.25 -1.36
N GLU A 291 -13.30 3.15 -0.82
CA GLU A 291 -14.15 3.15 0.36
C GLU A 291 -13.63 2.17 1.40
N LEU A 292 -13.64 2.59 2.66
CA LEU A 292 -13.36 1.77 3.84
C LEU A 292 -14.61 1.79 4.71
N ALA A 293 -15.16 0.63 5.05
CA ALA A 293 -16.35 0.50 5.87
C ALA A 293 -16.04 -0.24 7.17
N VAL A 294 -16.72 0.17 8.25
CA VAL A 294 -16.79 -0.56 9.52
C VAL A 294 -18.17 -1.18 9.63
N VAL A 295 -18.23 -2.44 10.04
CA VAL A 295 -19.43 -3.28 9.99
C VAL A 295 -19.64 -3.96 11.34
N ASP A 296 -20.88 -4.00 11.82
CA ASP A 296 -21.27 -4.91 12.91
C ASP A 296 -21.46 -6.31 12.29
N LEU A 297 -20.58 -7.26 12.59
CA LEU A 297 -20.56 -8.56 11.91
C LEU A 297 -21.78 -9.43 12.24
N LYS A 298 -22.50 -9.11 13.32
CA LYS A 298 -23.69 -9.85 13.73
C LYS A 298 -24.94 -9.38 12.97
N THR A 299 -25.08 -8.07 12.78
CA THR A 299 -26.24 -7.49 12.08
C THR A 299 -25.96 -7.18 10.62
N ASN A 300 -24.69 -7.19 10.23
CA ASN A 300 -24.20 -6.82 8.90
C ASN A 300 -24.54 -5.39 8.49
N GLU A 301 -24.71 -4.54 9.49
CA GLU A 301 -24.96 -3.12 9.32
C GLU A 301 -23.63 -2.37 9.21
N ILE A 302 -23.54 -1.47 8.24
CA ILE A 302 -22.44 -0.54 8.16
C ILE A 302 -22.61 0.52 9.25
N VAL A 303 -21.65 0.64 10.14
CA VAL A 303 -21.66 1.61 11.25
C VAL A 303 -20.87 2.89 10.91
N GLY A 304 -19.97 2.82 9.92
CA GLY A 304 -19.37 3.99 9.32
C GLY A 304 -18.69 3.69 7.99
N ILE A 305 -18.59 4.70 7.13
CA ILE A 305 -17.88 4.64 5.85
C ILE A 305 -16.94 5.83 5.72
N ARG A 306 -15.74 5.58 5.21
CA ARG A 306 -14.87 6.61 4.67
C ARG A 306 -14.79 6.45 3.16
N ARG A 307 -15.09 7.52 2.43
CA ARG A 307 -14.89 7.61 0.98
C ARG A 307 -13.81 8.64 0.68
N GLY A 308 -12.95 8.34 -0.29
CA GLY A 308 -12.02 9.32 -0.78
C GLY A 308 -11.44 8.98 -2.15
N PHE A 309 -10.59 9.86 -2.64
CA PHE A 309 -10.04 9.80 -3.99
C PHE A 309 -8.56 10.18 -4.00
N VAL A 310 -7.79 9.50 -4.84
CA VAL A 310 -6.38 9.79 -5.11
C VAL A 310 -6.19 10.20 -6.56
N LEU A 311 -5.36 11.20 -6.78
CA LEU A 311 -4.82 11.56 -8.10
C LEU A 311 -3.42 10.98 -8.23
N ALA A 312 -3.18 10.16 -9.25
CA ALA A 312 -1.87 9.55 -9.48
C ALA A 312 -0.79 10.62 -9.73
N GLY A 313 0.43 10.31 -9.30
CA GLY A 313 1.62 11.03 -9.74
C GLY A 313 1.94 10.68 -11.19
N GLN A 314 2.69 11.53 -11.87
CA GLN A 314 3.16 11.26 -13.22
C GLN A 314 4.64 11.61 -13.36
N SER A 315 5.42 10.64 -13.83
CA SER A 315 6.83 10.81 -14.18
C SER A 315 6.99 11.61 -15.49
N LYS A 316 8.21 12.11 -15.76
CA LYS A 316 8.50 12.90 -16.97
C LYS A 316 8.23 12.14 -18.28
N ASP A 317 8.35 10.83 -18.25
CA ASP A 317 8.07 9.91 -19.36
C ASP A 317 6.57 9.60 -19.53
N GLY A 318 5.72 10.14 -18.64
CA GLY A 318 4.27 9.93 -18.66
C GLY A 318 3.80 8.72 -17.86
N THR A 319 4.70 7.96 -17.24
CA THR A 319 4.35 6.81 -16.38
C THR A 319 3.57 7.29 -15.17
N LEU A 320 2.41 6.69 -14.91
CA LEU A 320 1.59 6.99 -13.74
C LEU A 320 2.12 6.26 -12.52
N TRP A 321 1.85 6.80 -11.33
CA TRP A 321 2.20 6.12 -10.09
C TRP A 321 1.19 6.40 -8.98
N TRP A 322 0.63 5.35 -8.40
CA TRP A 322 -0.50 5.47 -7.48
C TRP A 322 -0.14 5.87 -6.06
N ASP A 323 1.08 5.64 -5.55
CA ASP A 323 1.49 6.16 -4.23
C ASP A 323 1.92 7.63 -4.33
N SER A 324 0.87 8.42 -4.59
CA SER A 324 0.88 9.85 -4.71
C SER A 324 0.30 10.46 -3.42
N PRO A 325 0.85 11.60 -2.96
CA PRO A 325 0.32 12.30 -1.80
C PRO A 325 -1.00 13.03 -2.10
N ASN A 326 -1.46 13.07 -3.35
CA ASN A 326 -2.68 13.78 -3.74
C ASN A 326 -3.92 12.95 -3.44
N ALA A 327 -4.21 12.71 -2.16
CA ALA A 327 -5.40 12.00 -1.70
C ALA A 327 -6.34 12.94 -0.92
N CYS A 328 -7.65 12.69 -1.02
CA CYS A 328 -8.67 13.45 -0.30
C CYS A 328 -9.69 12.53 0.37
N PRO A 329 -10.30 12.95 1.50
CA PRO A 329 -10.07 14.23 2.16
C PRO A 329 -8.65 14.32 2.75
N GLU A 330 -8.11 15.54 2.82
CA GLU A 330 -6.80 15.75 3.44
C GLU A 330 -6.92 15.54 4.94
N TYR A 331 -6.23 14.56 5.47
CA TYR A 331 -6.18 14.34 6.92
C TYR A 331 -4.97 15.09 7.46
N SER A 332 -5.19 16.34 7.85
CA SER A 332 -4.26 16.97 8.77
C SER A 332 -4.37 16.22 10.10
N ALA A 333 -3.40 15.36 10.41
CA ALA A 333 -3.19 14.98 11.80
C ALA A 333 -2.94 16.29 12.56
N ILE A 334 -3.90 16.70 13.37
CA ILE A 334 -3.69 17.78 14.33
C ILE A 334 -2.75 17.16 15.37
N GLU A 335 -1.46 17.49 15.31
CA GLU A 335 -0.65 17.42 16.52
C GLU A 335 -1.33 18.31 17.56
N GLY A 336 -1.39 17.89 18.83
CA GLY A 336 -1.88 18.70 19.97
C GLY A 336 -1.11 20.02 20.19
N ILE A 337 -0.31 20.45 19.21
CA ILE A 337 0.52 21.65 19.14
C ILE A 337 0.11 22.54 17.93
N GLY A 338 -0.95 22.19 17.19
CA GLY A 338 -1.52 23.02 16.12
C GLY A 338 -0.75 23.04 14.79
N LYS A 339 0.22 22.15 14.58
CA LYS A 339 0.88 21.99 13.27
C LYS A 339 0.09 21.04 12.37
N ARG A 340 -0.29 21.52 11.19
CA ARG A 340 -0.83 20.68 10.10
C ARG A 340 0.29 19.80 9.58
N LEU A 341 0.30 18.52 9.93
CA LEU A 341 1.07 17.53 9.19
C LEU A 341 0.31 17.28 7.89
N GLY A 342 0.83 17.77 6.76
CA GLY A 342 0.30 17.50 5.41
C GLY A 342 0.52 16.04 4.97
N ARG A 343 0.17 15.08 5.84
CA ARG A 343 0.36 13.65 5.62
C ARG A 343 -0.93 13.07 5.03
N ASN A 344 -0.99 13.04 3.71
CA ASN A 344 -2.03 12.28 3.01
C ASN A 344 -1.57 10.82 2.90
N ARG A 345 -2.43 9.88 3.29
CA ARG A 345 -2.29 8.42 3.06
C ARG A 345 -0.98 7.80 3.63
N SER A 346 -0.79 7.87 4.95
CA SER A 346 0.32 7.20 5.66
C SER A 346 -0.08 5.82 6.21
N LEU A 347 0.85 5.13 6.88
CA LEU A 347 0.64 3.80 7.50
C LEU A 347 -0.60 3.72 8.43
N GLU A 348 -0.98 4.82 9.08
CA GLU A 348 -2.11 4.87 10.03
C GLU A 348 -3.44 5.25 9.38
N PHE A 349 -3.48 5.33 8.05
CA PHE A 349 -4.61 5.91 7.33
C PHE A 349 -5.93 5.20 7.63
N GLY A 350 -5.99 3.87 7.51
CA GLY A 350 -7.18 3.10 7.89
C GLY A 350 -7.49 3.23 9.38
N LEU A 351 -6.48 3.02 10.23
CA LEU A 351 -6.62 3.02 11.70
C LEU A 351 -7.28 4.28 12.25
N TRP A 352 -6.95 5.45 11.72
CA TRP A 352 -7.53 6.71 12.18
C TRP A 352 -9.05 6.76 12.03
N PHE A 353 -9.56 6.31 10.87
CA PHE A 353 -11.00 6.21 10.65
C PHE A 353 -11.62 5.11 11.52
N LEU A 354 -10.98 3.95 11.58
CA LEU A 354 -11.49 2.80 12.35
C LEU A 354 -11.64 3.15 13.84
N THR A 355 -10.67 3.84 14.44
CA THR A 355 -10.71 4.23 15.86
C THR A 355 -11.75 5.31 16.17
N LYS A 356 -12.18 6.11 15.19
CA LYS A 356 -13.30 7.05 15.36
C LYS A 356 -14.65 6.35 15.41
N VAL A 357 -14.81 5.31 14.60
CA VAL A 357 -16.07 4.57 14.46
C VAL A 357 -16.17 3.48 15.52
N ALA A 358 -15.15 2.66 15.67
CA ALA A 358 -15.03 1.58 16.64
C ALA A 358 -13.95 1.91 17.66
N ARG A 359 -14.31 2.68 18.69
CA ARG A 359 -13.37 3.20 19.68
C ARG A 359 -12.78 2.05 20.51
N PRO A 360 -11.45 1.94 20.58
CA PRO A 360 -10.84 0.82 21.25
C PRO A 360 -11.01 0.89 22.77
N SER A 361 -11.15 -0.27 23.42
CA SER A 361 -11.31 -0.36 24.88
C SER A 361 -10.07 0.12 25.65
N GLY A 362 -8.88 -0.02 25.06
CA GLY A 362 -7.62 0.26 25.75
C GLY A 362 -7.10 -0.93 26.57
N ARG A 363 -7.84 -2.05 26.62
CA ARG A 363 -7.51 -3.20 27.47
C ARG A 363 -6.40 -4.04 26.82
N PRO A 364 -5.50 -4.65 27.60
CA PRO A 364 -4.61 -5.67 27.06
C PRO A 364 -5.40 -6.92 26.69
N TYR A 365 -4.87 -7.70 25.73
CA TYR A 365 -5.39 -9.04 25.47
C TYR A 365 -5.24 -9.90 26.74
N PRO A 366 -6.29 -10.65 27.16
CA PRO A 366 -6.18 -11.54 28.31
C PRO A 366 -5.06 -12.58 28.09
N PRO A 367 -4.37 -12.99 29.16
CA PRO A 367 -3.26 -13.93 29.09
C PRO A 367 -3.67 -15.34 28.67
#